data_AF-A4ADH8-F1
#
_entry.id   AF-A4ADH8-F1
#
_cell.length_a   1.000
_cell.length_b   1.000
_cell.length_c   1.000
_cell.angle_alpha   90.00
_cell.angle_beta   90.00
_cell.angle_gamma   90.00
#
_symmetry.space_group_name_H-M   'P 1'
#
loop_
_entity.id
_entity.type
_entity.pdbx_description
1 polymer ?
#
loop_
_entity_poly.entity_id
_entity_poly.type
_entity_poly.pdbx_seq_one_letter_code
_entity_poly.pdbx_strand_id
1 'polypeptide(L)'
;MLYARSSLVVHAEAVAVQKGKKVSPDFDPDSVTDPMGLCEGRENRFRVIEALKGSSAAEVVTRRADKRVTCFIGYTLNDEYLLFLNGPDEKGRYINGLCNGSRGIGGISDEQMSLMRQMRLEATE
;
A
#
# COMPACT_ATOMS: atom_id res chain seq x y z
N MET A 1 -4.13 7.15 14.39
CA MET A 1 -5.44 6.74 13.84
C MET A 1 -5.36 5.98 12.51
N LEU A 2 -4.19 5.85 11.86
CA LEU A 2 -4.05 5.14 10.57
C LEU A 2 -4.25 3.62 10.69
N TYR A 3 -3.60 2.98 11.67
CA TYR A 3 -3.68 1.54 11.91
C TYR A 3 -5.14 1.01 11.96
N ALA A 4 -6.02 1.69 12.67
CA ALA A 4 -7.43 1.28 12.81
C ALA A 4 -8.20 1.33 11.48
N ARG A 5 -7.90 2.30 10.60
CA ARG A 5 -8.62 2.52 9.34
C ARG A 5 -8.08 1.71 8.16
N SER A 6 -6.85 1.22 8.25
CA SER A 6 -6.25 0.39 7.20
C SER A 6 -6.82 -1.03 7.21
N SER A 7 -7.04 -1.60 6.03
CA SER A 7 -7.37 -3.03 5.89
C SER A 7 -6.16 -3.92 6.20
N LEU A 8 -4.97 -3.46 5.81
CA LEU A 8 -3.71 -4.18 5.97
C LEU A 8 -2.63 -3.21 6.45
N VAL A 9 -1.83 -3.64 7.44
CA VAL A 9 -0.63 -2.93 7.89
C VAL A 9 0.53 -3.91 7.84
N VAL A 10 1.59 -3.59 7.11
CA VAL A 10 2.74 -4.47 6.92
C VAL A 10 4.04 -3.70 7.00
N HIS A 11 5.06 -4.34 7.55
CA HIS A 11 6.46 -4.01 7.29
C HIS A 11 6.92 -4.85 6.09
N ALA A 12 7.38 -4.17 5.04
CA ALA A 12 7.67 -4.81 3.77
C ALA A 12 8.80 -4.09 3.01
N GLU A 13 9.52 -4.84 2.20
CA GLU A 13 10.60 -4.35 1.33
C GLU A 13 10.08 -4.13 -0.08
N ALA A 14 10.43 -2.99 -0.71
CA ALA A 14 10.06 -2.71 -2.09
C ALA A 14 10.91 -3.55 -3.07
N VAL A 15 10.28 -4.50 -3.77
CA VAL A 15 10.97 -5.40 -4.72
C VAL A 15 10.70 -5.04 -6.19
N ALA A 16 9.70 -4.21 -6.46
CA ALA A 16 9.50 -3.58 -7.77
C ALA A 16 8.80 -2.24 -7.64
N VAL A 17 9.31 -1.20 -8.33
CA VAL A 17 8.71 0.14 -8.35
C VAL A 17 8.55 0.55 -9.81
N GLN A 18 7.32 0.50 -10.33
CA GLN A 18 7.05 0.72 -11.76
C GLN A 18 6.23 2.00 -11.97
N LYS A 19 6.72 2.88 -12.84
CA LYS A 19 6.03 4.10 -13.28
C LYS A 19 5.52 3.95 -14.72
N GLY A 20 4.46 4.68 -15.07
CA GLY A 20 3.89 4.68 -16.42
C GLY A 20 3.19 3.37 -16.81
N LYS A 21 2.78 2.56 -15.83
CA LYS A 21 2.01 1.34 -16.07
C LYS A 21 0.56 1.69 -16.34
N LYS A 22 -0.09 0.96 -17.25
CA LYS A 22 -1.54 1.05 -17.45
C LYS A 22 -2.24 0.34 -16.29
N VAL A 23 -2.90 1.10 -15.44
CA VAL A 23 -3.63 0.63 -14.24
C VAL A 23 -5.09 1.08 -14.31
N SER A 24 -6.00 0.33 -13.71
CA SER A 24 -7.38 0.79 -13.60
C SER A 24 -7.48 1.94 -12.58
N PRO A 25 -8.34 2.94 -12.81
CA PRO A 25 -8.49 4.09 -11.94
C PRO A 25 -8.87 3.68 -10.50
N ASP A 26 -8.38 4.46 -9.54
CA ASP A 26 -8.55 4.16 -8.11
C ASP A 26 -10.00 4.32 -7.64
N PHE A 27 -10.75 5.24 -8.27
CA PHE A 27 -12.18 5.50 -8.04
C PHE A 27 -12.65 6.49 -9.13
N ASP A 28 -13.23 6.01 -10.24
CA ASP A 28 -14.01 6.86 -11.16
C ASP A 28 -14.71 6.02 -12.26
N PRO A 29 -16.03 5.76 -12.16
CA PRO A 29 -16.78 5.15 -13.26
C PRO A 29 -16.88 6.06 -14.50
N ASP A 30 -16.68 7.37 -14.36
CA ASP A 30 -16.90 8.36 -15.42
C ASP A 30 -15.61 8.77 -16.17
N SER A 31 -14.43 8.29 -15.73
CA SER A 31 -13.14 8.70 -16.32
C SER A 31 -12.75 7.98 -17.62
N VAL A 32 -13.63 7.17 -18.18
CA VAL A 32 -13.27 6.21 -19.22
C VAL A 32 -13.55 6.76 -20.61
N THR A 33 -12.53 7.40 -21.19
CA THR A 33 -12.43 7.63 -22.65
C THR A 33 -11.59 6.55 -23.35
N ASP A 34 -10.90 5.70 -22.59
CA ASP A 34 -10.16 4.52 -23.08
C ASP A 34 -11.07 3.29 -23.04
N PRO A 35 -11.32 2.56 -24.14
CA PRO A 35 -12.22 1.40 -24.15
C PRO A 35 -11.83 0.28 -23.17
N MET A 36 -10.61 0.29 -22.62
CA MET A 36 -10.17 -0.64 -21.57
C MET A 36 -10.32 -0.13 -20.14
N GLY A 37 -10.65 1.15 -19.93
CA GLY A 37 -10.74 1.73 -18.58
C GLY A 37 -9.40 1.83 -17.84
N LEU A 38 -8.28 1.92 -18.57
CA LEU A 38 -6.94 2.01 -17.99
C LEU A 38 -6.36 3.42 -18.14
N CYS A 39 -5.65 3.88 -17.12
CA CYS A 39 -4.93 5.15 -17.09
C CYS A 39 -3.45 4.90 -16.81
N GLU A 40 -2.60 5.87 -17.14
CA GLU A 40 -1.21 5.80 -16.67
C GLU A 40 -1.19 5.89 -15.15
N GLY A 41 -0.30 5.12 -14.55
CA GLY A 41 -0.15 5.06 -13.11
C GLY A 41 1.05 4.21 -12.72
N ARG A 42 1.01 3.73 -11.49
CA ARG A 42 2.13 3.09 -10.83
C ARG A 42 1.66 1.80 -10.19
N GLU A 43 2.50 0.78 -10.32
CA GLU A 43 2.34 -0.48 -9.63
C GLU A 43 3.64 -0.75 -8.89
N ASN A 44 3.54 -1.02 -7.59
CA ASN A 44 4.68 -1.37 -6.76
C ASN A 44 4.43 -2.71 -6.12
N ARG A 45 5.49 -3.51 -5.99
CA ARG A 45 5.46 -4.81 -5.34
C ARG A 45 6.35 -4.77 -4.12
N PHE A 46 5.86 -5.36 -3.05
CA PHE A 46 6.55 -5.43 -1.80
C PHE A 46 6.58 -6.87 -1.31
N ARG A 47 7.75 -7.32 -0.86
CA ARG A 47 7.89 -8.57 -0.12
C ARG A 47 7.58 -8.29 1.34
N VAL A 48 6.61 -9.00 1.90
CA VAL A 48 6.21 -8.82 3.30
C VAL A 48 7.25 -9.45 4.21
N ILE A 49 7.75 -8.66 5.15
CA ILE A 49 8.64 -9.12 6.22
C ILE A 49 7.78 -9.50 7.42
N GLU A 50 6.85 -8.61 7.79
CA GLU A 50 5.96 -8.80 8.93
C GLU A 50 4.57 -8.21 8.64
N ALA A 51 3.53 -9.00 8.85
CA ALA A 51 2.17 -8.48 8.93
C ALA A 51 1.92 -7.89 10.33
N LEU A 52 1.41 -6.68 10.41
CA LEU A 52 1.04 -6.05 11.68
C LEU A 52 -0.47 -5.94 11.82
N LYS A 53 -1.22 -5.95 10.73
CA LYS A 53 -2.68 -6.06 10.74
C LYS A 53 -3.16 -6.77 9.49
N GLY A 54 -4.18 -7.61 9.63
CA GLY A 54 -4.76 -8.38 8.54
C GLY A 54 -3.90 -9.60 8.17
N SER A 55 -4.49 -10.49 7.38
CA SER A 55 -3.73 -11.59 6.75
C SER A 55 -3.12 -11.08 5.46
N SER A 56 -1.82 -11.29 5.27
CA SER A 56 -1.13 -10.94 4.02
C SER A 56 -0.52 -12.18 3.38
N ALA A 57 -0.55 -12.22 2.06
CA ALA A 57 0.35 -13.07 1.29
C ALA A 57 1.82 -12.65 1.50
N ALA A 58 2.76 -13.49 1.05
CA ALA A 58 4.19 -13.19 1.11
C ALA A 58 4.57 -11.92 0.31
N GLU A 59 3.72 -11.52 -0.64
CA GLU A 59 3.87 -10.28 -1.40
C GLU A 59 2.59 -9.43 -1.36
N VAL A 60 2.78 -8.12 -1.46
CA VAL A 60 1.73 -7.13 -1.54
C VAL A 60 1.94 -6.25 -2.76
N VAL A 61 0.89 -6.04 -3.54
CA VAL A 61 0.91 -5.17 -4.71
C VAL A 61 0.12 -3.91 -4.41
N THR A 62 0.74 -2.75 -4.56
CA THR A 62 0.04 -1.47 -4.52
C THR A 62 -0.13 -0.92 -5.93
N ARG A 63 -1.26 -0.26 -6.16
CA ARG A 63 -1.53 0.44 -7.41
C ARG A 63 -2.00 1.86 -7.15
N ARG A 64 -1.72 2.75 -8.09
CA ARG A 64 -2.24 4.12 -8.08
C ARG A 64 -2.29 4.70 -9.49
N ALA A 65 -3.40 5.35 -9.84
CA ALA A 65 -3.50 6.12 -11.07
C ALA A 65 -2.71 7.45 -10.97
N ASP A 66 -2.06 7.89 -12.04
CA ASP A 66 -1.45 9.21 -12.16
C ASP A 66 -2.52 10.19 -12.69
N LYS A 67 -3.18 10.95 -11.80
CA LYS A 67 -4.01 12.14 -12.15
C LYS A 67 -3.29 13.40 -11.66
N ARG A 68 -3.55 14.58 -12.27
CA ARG A 68 -2.80 15.85 -12.03
C ARG A 68 -2.68 16.32 -10.57
N VAL A 69 -3.44 15.74 -9.63
CA VAL A 69 -3.46 16.07 -8.19
C VAL A 69 -3.40 14.79 -7.34
N THR A 70 -2.54 13.82 -7.68
CA THR A 70 -2.47 12.56 -6.91
C THR A 70 -1.48 12.61 -5.75
N CYS A 71 -2.01 12.28 -4.56
CA CYS A 71 -1.27 12.04 -3.33
C CYS A 71 -0.36 10.79 -3.41
N PHE A 72 0.68 10.84 -4.25
CA PHE A 72 1.61 9.74 -4.47
C PHE A 72 2.73 9.69 -3.43
N ILE A 73 3.19 8.47 -3.12
CA ILE A 73 4.37 8.21 -2.28
C ILE A 73 5.46 7.54 -3.12
N GLY A 74 6.64 8.16 -3.18
CA GLY A 74 7.83 7.59 -3.79
C GLY A 74 8.37 6.42 -2.98
N TYR A 75 8.70 5.32 -3.67
CA TYR A 75 9.41 4.18 -3.10
C TYR A 75 10.74 4.02 -3.83
N THR A 76 11.75 3.61 -3.08
CA THR A 76 13.05 3.20 -3.60
C THR A 76 13.12 1.69 -3.56
N LEU A 77 13.71 1.08 -4.59
CA LEU A 77 13.91 -0.36 -4.66
C LEU A 77 14.84 -0.83 -3.51
N ASN A 78 14.53 -1.99 -2.92
CA ASN A 78 15.22 -2.63 -1.79
C ASN A 78 15.16 -1.87 -0.46
N ASP A 79 14.44 -0.76 -0.38
CA ASP A 79 14.17 -0.09 0.88
C ASP A 79 12.98 -0.74 1.60
N GLU A 80 13.01 -0.67 2.92
CA GLU A 80 11.96 -1.18 3.81
C GLU A 80 11.01 -0.08 4.27
N TYR A 81 9.73 -0.41 4.28
CA TYR A 81 8.65 0.51 4.58
C TYR A 81 7.63 -0.12 5.52
N LEU A 82 7.07 0.72 6.39
CA LEU A 82 5.81 0.46 7.06
C LEU A 82 4.67 1.01 6.19
N LEU A 83 3.82 0.11 5.70
CA LEU A 83 2.73 0.40 4.76
C LEU A 83 1.38 0.31 5.46
N PHE A 84 0.55 1.32 5.26
CA PHE A 84 -0.85 1.37 5.69
C PHE A 84 -1.75 1.33 4.46
N LEU A 85 -2.45 0.21 4.28
CA LEU A 85 -3.04 -0.15 3.00
C LEU A 85 -4.55 -0.35 3.10
N ASN A 86 -5.26 0.10 2.06
CA ASN A 86 -6.70 -0.06 1.91
C ASN A 86 -7.00 -1.01 0.74
N GLY A 87 -8.04 -1.84 0.88
CA GLY A 87 -8.40 -2.89 -0.08
C GLY A 87 -8.41 -4.29 0.58
N PRO A 88 -8.01 -5.35 -0.15
CA PRO A 88 -7.63 -5.37 -1.56
C PRO A 88 -8.84 -5.17 -2.49
N ASP A 89 -8.58 -4.82 -3.74
CA ASP A 89 -9.58 -4.94 -4.81
C ASP A 89 -9.80 -6.40 -5.25
N GLU A 90 -10.70 -6.63 -6.21
CA GLU A 90 -11.01 -7.95 -6.76
C GLU A 90 -9.79 -8.67 -7.40
N LYS A 91 -8.70 -7.94 -7.68
CA LYS A 91 -7.44 -8.47 -8.24
C LYS A 91 -6.34 -8.61 -7.18
N GLY A 92 -6.66 -8.44 -5.89
CA GLY A 92 -5.70 -8.55 -4.79
C GLY A 92 -4.78 -7.33 -4.61
N ARG A 93 -5.08 -6.20 -5.25
CA ARG A 93 -4.23 -5.00 -5.22
C ARG A 93 -4.73 -3.99 -4.18
N TYR A 94 -3.79 -3.35 -3.53
CA TYR A 94 -4.06 -2.36 -2.49
C TYR A 94 -3.87 -0.94 -3.00
N ILE A 95 -4.58 0.00 -2.39
CA ILE A 95 -4.44 1.43 -2.64
C ILE A 95 -3.56 2.02 -1.55
N ASN A 96 -2.56 2.80 -1.98
CA ASN A 96 -1.66 3.52 -1.10
C ASN A 96 -1.53 4.99 -1.53
N GLY A 97 -1.46 5.91 -0.57
CA GLY A 97 -1.37 7.35 -0.81
C GLY A 97 -0.88 8.14 0.39
N LEU A 98 -0.53 9.41 0.19
CA LEU A 98 -0.07 10.30 1.27
C LEU A 98 -1.02 10.31 2.48
N CYS A 99 -2.33 10.22 2.24
CA CYS A 99 -3.35 10.24 3.30
C CYS A 99 -3.47 8.91 4.06
N ASN A 100 -3.11 7.79 3.43
CA ASN A 100 -3.11 6.47 4.06
C ASN A 100 -1.81 6.27 4.85
N GLY A 101 -0.72 6.88 4.36
CA GLY A 101 0.57 6.90 5.00
C GLY A 101 1.46 5.73 4.57
N SER A 102 2.73 6.03 4.33
CA SER A 102 3.82 5.06 4.32
C SER A 102 5.04 5.74 4.85
N ARG A 103 5.86 4.99 5.57
CA ARG A 103 7.06 5.53 6.21
C ARG A 103 8.20 4.55 5.97
N GLY A 104 9.38 5.08 5.66
CA GLY A 104 10.60 4.27 5.70
C GLY A 104 10.78 3.71 7.10
N ILE A 105 11.16 2.44 7.21
CA ILE A 105 11.18 1.74 8.50
C ILE A 105 12.14 2.41 9.49
N GLY A 106 13.27 2.96 9.01
CA GLY A 106 14.25 3.67 9.84
C GLY A 106 13.71 4.95 10.52
N GLY A 107 12.52 5.43 10.15
CA GLY A 107 11.83 6.54 10.81
C GLY A 107 10.76 6.12 11.82
N ILE A 108 10.64 4.83 12.13
CA ILE A 108 9.68 4.28 13.09
C ILE A 108 10.43 3.83 14.34
N SER A 109 9.95 4.22 15.53
CA SER A 109 10.59 3.78 16.78
C SER A 109 10.21 2.36 17.16
N ASP A 110 11.05 1.72 17.98
CA ASP A 110 10.81 0.36 18.47
C ASP A 110 9.53 0.27 19.30
N GLU A 111 9.18 1.32 20.06
CA GLU A 111 7.92 1.39 20.81
C GLU A 111 6.70 1.43 19.88
N GLN A 112 6.79 2.16 18.76
CA GLN A 112 5.72 2.20 17.76
C GLN A 112 5.51 0.83 17.11
N MET A 113 6.60 0.14 16.77
CA MET A 113 6.54 -1.22 16.24
C MET A 113 5.96 -2.20 17.26
N SER A 114 6.43 -2.13 18.50
CA SER A 114 5.97 -2.99 19.59
C SER A 114 4.47 -2.80 19.89
N LEU A 115 3.98 -1.56 19.88
CA LEU A 115 2.56 -1.28 20.03
C LEU A 115 1.73 -1.90 18.91
N MET A 116 2.18 -1.83 17.65
CA MET A 116 1.48 -2.45 16.53
C MET A 116 1.45 -3.98 16.62
N ARG A 117 2.54 -4.60 17.07
CA ARG A 117 2.61 -6.04 17.32
C ARG A 117 1.64 -6.47 18.43
N GLN A 118 1.57 -5.70 19.53
CA GLN A 118 0.62 -5.95 20.59
C GLN A 118 -0.83 -5.87 20.08
N MET A 119 -1.18 -4.81 19.34
CA MET A 119 -2.51 -4.67 18.74
C MET A 119 -2.86 -5.82 17.79
N ARG A 120 -1.86 -6.45 17.14
CA ARG A 120 -2.08 -7.63 16.30
C ARG A 120 -2.49 -8.84 17.14
N LEU A 121 -1.76 -9.08 18.23
CA LEU A 121 -1.98 -10.22 19.12
C LEU A 121 -3.38 -10.16 19.75
N GLU A 122 -3.76 -8.99 20.26
CA GLU A 122 -5.10 -8.76 20.85
C GLU A 122 -6.23 -8.92 19.83
N ALA A 123 -5.98 -8.72 18.53
CA ALA A 123 -6.97 -8.90 17.47
C ALA A 123 -7.11 -10.36 17.00
N THR A 124 -6.23 -11.26 17.45
CA THR A 124 -6.26 -12.69 17.13
C THR A 124 -6.82 -13.57 18.24
N GLU A 125 -7.11 -12.98 19.41
CA GLU A 125 -7.84 -13.59 20.53
C GLU A 125 -9.36 -13.42 20.37
#